data_AF-A0A7W5MZ06-F1
#
_entry.id   AF-A0A7W5MZ06-F1
#
_cell.length_a   1.000
_cell.length_b   1.000
_cell.length_c   1.000
_cell.angle_alpha   90.00
_cell.angle_beta   90.00
_cell.angle_gamma   90.00
#
_symmetry.space_group_name_H-M   'P 1'
#
loop_
_entity.id
_entity.type
_entity.pdbx_description
1 polymer ?
#
loop_
_entity_poly.entity_id
_entity_poly.type
_entity_poly.pdbx_seq_one_letter_code
_entity_poly.pdbx_strand_id
1 'polypeptide(L)'
;MTDAAATRTNSQADLDRPEVAFEAMTHKLAVLIAAVEGFAARQQELHSRDYTEDLARIHARQDAANHAIKTLASRPALQLTPEAIAGQIHHATAKASEVERQHFGAARIDLDRTVLTINKIVQSILRGLQQLRWLGIAAAAGVIAGFLLGWVVPDFIDKAVPESWHWPEERAASLLQRDGWAAGERMLQVSDPQRWQALREAASVWASNAKALEDCKKRAAKVRKGVSCSISVVIPISQPKVGYAR
;
A
#
# COMPACT_ATOMS: atom_id res chain seq x y z
N MET A 1 -63.69 -61.20 -45.94
CA MET A 1 -64.76 -61.15 -46.97
C MET A 1 -64.77 -62.55 -47.57
N THR A 2 -65.72 -63.45 -47.35
CA THR A 2 -67.16 -63.39 -47.03
C THR A 2 -67.51 -64.77 -46.45
N ASP A 3 -67.63 -64.93 -45.13
CA ASP A 3 -68.81 -65.67 -44.61
C ASP A 3 -69.11 -65.42 -43.12
N ALA A 4 -68.37 -64.53 -42.44
CA ALA A 4 -68.68 -64.12 -41.06
C ALA A 4 -70.04 -63.39 -40.94
N ALA A 5 -70.64 -63.00 -42.07
CA ALA A 5 -72.00 -62.49 -42.15
C ALA A 5 -73.06 -63.60 -42.27
N ALA A 6 -72.70 -64.83 -42.67
CA ALA A 6 -73.64 -65.96 -42.83
C ALA A 6 -73.83 -66.76 -41.53
N THR A 7 -72.83 -66.82 -40.64
CA THR A 7 -72.96 -67.56 -39.36
C THR A 7 -73.79 -66.81 -38.32
N ARG A 8 -73.81 -65.47 -38.38
CA ARG A 8 -74.56 -64.63 -37.42
C ARG A 8 -76.06 -64.58 -37.70
N THR A 9 -76.47 -64.78 -38.95
CA THR A 9 -77.90 -64.86 -39.33
C THR A 9 -78.53 -66.20 -38.96
N ASN A 10 -77.75 -67.27 -38.77
CA ASN A 10 -78.28 -68.58 -38.39
C ASN A 10 -78.48 -68.72 -36.88
N SER A 11 -77.57 -68.20 -36.05
CA SER A 11 -77.67 -68.32 -34.58
C SER A 11 -78.76 -67.45 -33.95
N GLN A 12 -79.26 -66.43 -34.65
CA GLN A 12 -80.41 -65.64 -34.20
C GLN A 12 -81.75 -66.22 -34.69
N ALA A 13 -81.76 -66.92 -35.83
CA ALA A 13 -82.93 -67.65 -36.33
C ALA A 13 -83.15 -69.00 -35.62
N ASP A 14 -82.10 -69.63 -35.08
CA ASP A 14 -82.17 -70.90 -34.33
C ASP A 14 -82.70 -70.71 -32.89
N LEU A 15 -82.72 -69.47 -32.37
CA LEU A 15 -83.28 -69.11 -31.06
C LEU A 15 -84.80 -68.78 -31.12
N ASP A 16 -85.39 -68.61 -32.31
CA ASP A 16 -86.83 -68.37 -32.49
C ASP A 16 -87.66 -69.67 -32.53
N ARG A 17 -87.01 -70.85 -32.45
CA ARG A 17 -87.70 -72.11 -32.12
C ARG A 17 -87.78 -72.25 -30.60
N PRO A 18 -88.98 -72.26 -30.00
CA PRO A 18 -89.13 -72.28 -28.55
C PRO A 18 -88.44 -73.47 -27.89
N GLU A 19 -88.34 -74.59 -28.60
CA GLU A 19 -87.76 -75.84 -28.09
C GLU A 19 -86.25 -75.73 -27.82
N VAL A 20 -85.51 -75.01 -28.68
CA VAL A 20 -84.06 -74.81 -28.53
C VAL A 20 -83.75 -73.81 -27.40
N ALA A 21 -84.60 -72.79 -27.23
CA ALA A 21 -84.47 -71.81 -26.15
C ALA A 21 -84.75 -72.43 -24.76
N PHE A 22 -85.72 -73.34 -24.66
CA PHE A 22 -86.01 -74.06 -23.42
C PHE A 22 -84.83 -74.95 -23.01
N GLU A 23 -84.25 -75.71 -23.93
CA GLU A 23 -83.11 -76.58 -23.64
C GLU A 23 -81.88 -75.78 -23.17
N ALA A 24 -81.62 -74.63 -23.80
CA ALA A 24 -80.56 -73.72 -23.38
C ALA A 24 -80.79 -73.12 -21.97
N MET A 25 -82.04 -72.80 -21.60
CA MET A 25 -82.38 -72.34 -20.25
C MET A 25 -82.25 -73.47 -19.21
N THR A 26 -82.70 -74.68 -19.53
CA THR A 26 -82.57 -75.84 -18.63
C THR A 26 -81.11 -76.15 -18.36
N HIS A 27 -80.25 -76.07 -19.37
CA HIS A 27 -78.81 -76.26 -19.20
C HIS A 27 -78.20 -75.20 -18.26
N LYS A 28 -78.54 -73.92 -18.45
CA LYS A 28 -78.07 -72.84 -17.58
C LYS A 28 -78.56 -72.98 -16.13
N LEU A 29 -79.81 -73.43 -15.94
CA LEU A 29 -80.35 -73.66 -14.60
C LEU A 29 -79.62 -74.81 -13.91
N ALA A 30 -79.30 -75.89 -14.63
CA ALA A 30 -78.52 -77.01 -14.11
C ALA A 30 -77.10 -76.57 -13.67
N VAL A 31 -76.45 -75.69 -14.45
CA VAL A 31 -75.13 -75.13 -14.07
C VAL A 31 -75.21 -74.26 -12.81
N LEU A 32 -76.25 -73.43 -12.68
CA LEU A 32 -76.49 -72.62 -11.48
C LEU A 32 -76.76 -73.49 -10.24
N ILE A 33 -77.58 -74.52 -10.38
CA ILE A 33 -77.87 -75.48 -9.29
C ILE A 33 -76.57 -76.16 -8.85
N ALA A 34 -75.75 -76.65 -9.79
CA ALA A 34 -74.46 -77.27 -9.47
C ALA A 34 -73.48 -76.29 -8.79
N ALA A 35 -73.46 -75.02 -9.19
CA ALA A 35 -72.63 -73.99 -8.56
C ALA A 35 -73.10 -73.65 -7.14
N VAL A 36 -74.42 -73.58 -6.91
CA VAL A 36 -75.01 -73.34 -5.59
C VAL A 36 -74.78 -74.53 -4.66
N GLU A 37 -74.94 -75.76 -5.15
CA GLU A 37 -74.63 -76.97 -4.39
C GLU A 37 -73.12 -77.05 -4.06
N GLY A 38 -72.25 -76.70 -5.01
CA GLY A 38 -70.81 -76.62 -4.78
C GLY A 38 -70.39 -75.52 -3.79
N PHE A 39 -71.12 -74.40 -3.75
CA PHE A 39 -70.93 -73.35 -2.75
C PHE A 39 -71.45 -73.79 -1.37
N ALA A 40 -72.61 -74.43 -1.31
CA ALA A 40 -73.20 -74.94 -0.08
C ALA A 40 -72.31 -76.03 0.57
N ALA A 41 -71.73 -76.92 -0.24
CA ALA A 41 -70.76 -77.92 0.22
C ALA A 41 -69.51 -77.27 0.84
N ARG A 42 -68.96 -76.23 0.21
CA ARG A 42 -67.83 -75.46 0.78
C ARG A 42 -68.22 -74.68 2.04
N GLN A 43 -69.43 -74.13 2.11
CA GLN A 43 -69.89 -73.39 3.27
C GLN A 43 -70.08 -74.30 4.50
N GLN A 44 -70.51 -75.55 4.32
CA GLN A 44 -70.56 -76.55 5.39
C GLN A 44 -69.15 -76.89 5.91
N GLU A 45 -68.14 -76.96 5.04
CA GLU A 45 -66.74 -77.18 5.42
C GLU A 45 -66.14 -75.97 6.17
N LEU A 46 -66.51 -74.74 5.80
CA LEU A 46 -66.10 -73.53 6.52
C LEU A 46 -66.77 -73.41 7.91
N HIS A 47 -68.05 -73.78 8.03
CA HIS A 47 -68.79 -73.67 9.30
C HIS A 47 -68.36 -74.70 10.35
N SER A 48 -67.68 -75.79 9.96
CA SER A 48 -67.17 -76.79 10.90
C SER A 48 -65.79 -76.47 11.49
N ARG A 49 -65.15 -75.37 11.07
CA ARG A 49 -63.82 -74.98 11.54
C ARG A 49 -63.93 -73.96 12.67
N ASP A 50 -63.36 -74.27 13.83
CA ASP A 50 -63.38 -73.36 14.98
C ASP A 50 -62.32 -72.25 14.80
N TYR A 51 -62.78 -71.03 14.52
CA TYR A 51 -61.93 -69.84 14.35
C TYR A 51 -61.70 -69.04 15.65
N THR A 52 -62.22 -69.53 16.78
CA THR A 52 -62.14 -68.84 18.07
C THR A 52 -60.70 -68.60 18.51
N GLU A 53 -59.81 -69.57 18.26
CA GLU A 53 -58.39 -69.46 18.62
C GLU A 53 -57.67 -68.37 17.81
N ASP A 54 -57.97 -68.25 16.52
CA ASP A 54 -57.33 -67.27 15.66
C ASP A 54 -57.84 -65.84 15.91
N LEU A 55 -59.13 -65.68 16.18
CA LEU A 55 -59.70 -64.40 16.62
C LEU A 55 -59.12 -63.96 17.97
N ALA A 56 -58.96 -64.88 18.93
CA ALA A 56 -58.31 -64.60 20.20
C ALA A 56 -56.85 -64.16 20.01
N ARG A 57 -56.13 -64.78 19.08
CA ARG A 57 -54.74 -64.42 18.72
C ARG A 57 -54.64 -63.01 18.13
N ILE A 58 -55.59 -62.61 17.29
CA ILE A 58 -55.63 -61.27 16.70
C ILE A 58 -55.94 -60.22 17.77
N HIS A 59 -56.92 -60.48 18.64
CA HIS A 59 -57.22 -59.60 19.76
C HIS A 59 -56.02 -59.40 20.69
N ALA A 60 -55.31 -60.48 21.05
CA ALA A 60 -54.12 -60.39 21.89
C ALA A 60 -53.01 -59.53 21.25
N ARG A 61 -52.84 -59.59 19.93
CA ARG A 61 -51.88 -58.74 19.21
C ARG A 61 -52.28 -57.26 19.22
N GLN A 62 -53.58 -56.96 19.08
CA GLN A 62 -54.07 -55.59 19.16
C GLN A 62 -53.89 -54.99 20.56
N ASP A 63 -54.16 -55.76 21.60
CA ASP A 63 -53.95 -55.31 22.99
C ASP A 63 -52.48 -55.06 23.30
N ALA A 64 -51.57 -55.92 22.82
CA ALA A 64 -50.13 -55.71 22.97
C ALA A 64 -49.65 -54.43 22.28
N ALA A 65 -50.17 -54.12 21.08
CA ALA A 65 -49.85 -52.89 20.36
C ALA A 65 -50.38 -51.65 21.09
N ASN A 66 -51.62 -51.69 21.57
CA ASN A 66 -52.21 -50.60 22.36
C ASN A 66 -51.43 -50.34 23.65
N HIS A 67 -51.00 -51.40 24.33
CA HIS A 67 -50.17 -51.28 25.53
C HIS A 67 -48.80 -50.67 25.22
N ALA A 68 -48.15 -51.09 24.14
CA ALA A 68 -46.87 -50.52 23.70
C ALA A 68 -46.99 -49.02 23.38
N ILE A 69 -48.03 -48.61 22.67
CA ILE A 69 -48.29 -47.20 22.34
C ILE A 69 -48.53 -46.38 23.61
N LYS A 70 -49.35 -46.89 24.54
CA LYS A 70 -49.60 -46.22 25.83
C LYS A 70 -48.33 -46.09 26.66
N THR A 71 -47.45 -47.10 26.62
CA THR A 71 -46.15 -47.09 27.30
C THR A 71 -45.15 -46.13 26.66
N LEU A 72 -45.19 -45.96 25.34
CA LEU A 72 -44.40 -44.94 24.64
C LEU A 72 -44.91 -43.53 24.96
N ALA A 73 -46.23 -43.35 24.97
CA ALA A 73 -46.86 -42.06 25.27
C ALA A 73 -46.60 -41.59 26.72
N SER A 74 -46.41 -42.51 27.66
CA SER A 74 -46.08 -42.18 29.05
C SER A 74 -44.59 -41.95 29.31
N ARG A 75 -43.71 -42.10 28.31
CA ARG A 75 -42.27 -41.82 28.48
C ARG A 75 -41.98 -40.31 28.36
N PRO A 76 -41.17 -39.75 29.27
CA PRO A 76 -40.86 -38.31 29.32
C PRO A 76 -40.06 -37.79 28.11
N ALA A 77 -39.55 -38.68 27.23
CA ALA A 77 -38.88 -38.29 26.00
C ALA A 77 -39.81 -37.55 25.00
N LEU A 78 -41.14 -37.73 25.11
CA LEU A 78 -42.14 -37.03 24.29
C LEU A 78 -42.61 -35.68 24.88
N GLN A 79 -42.20 -35.33 26.11
CA GLN A 79 -42.46 -33.99 26.67
C GLN A 79 -41.48 -32.93 26.15
N LEU A 80 -40.39 -33.37 25.50
CA LEU A 80 -39.51 -32.51 24.71
C LEU A 80 -40.12 -32.38 23.30
N THR A 81 -41.26 -31.70 23.22
CA THR A 81 -41.86 -31.41 21.91
C THR A 81 -40.92 -30.50 21.11
N PRO A 82 -40.77 -30.72 19.80
CA PRO A 82 -39.90 -29.89 18.95
C PRO A 82 -40.27 -28.40 19.02
N GLU A 83 -41.53 -28.07 19.31
CA GLU A 83 -42.01 -26.70 19.54
C GLU A 83 -41.45 -26.10 20.83
N ALA A 84 -41.33 -26.87 21.92
CA ALA A 84 -40.76 -26.41 23.18
C ALA A 84 -39.23 -26.23 23.09
N ILE A 85 -38.55 -27.07 22.31
CA ILE A 85 -37.12 -26.93 22.00
C ILE A 85 -36.89 -25.70 21.12
N ALA A 86 -37.71 -25.50 20.07
CA ALA A 86 -37.63 -24.33 19.20
C ALA A 86 -37.87 -23.02 19.97
N GLY A 87 -38.87 -22.99 20.86
CA GLY A 87 -39.15 -21.83 21.71
C GLY A 87 -37.99 -21.48 22.64
N GLN A 88 -37.35 -22.48 23.25
CA GLN A 88 -36.18 -22.26 24.12
C GLN A 88 -34.94 -21.84 23.34
N ILE A 89 -34.72 -22.38 22.14
CA ILE A 89 -33.65 -21.95 21.24
C ILE A 89 -33.86 -20.49 20.84
N HIS A 90 -35.05 -20.11 20.37
CA HIS A 90 -35.32 -18.71 19.98
C HIS A 90 -35.12 -17.72 21.12
N HIS A 91 -35.55 -18.05 22.34
CA HIS A 91 -35.31 -17.20 23.51
C HIS A 91 -33.84 -17.14 23.94
N ALA A 92 -33.11 -18.25 23.84
CA ALA A 92 -31.67 -18.28 24.11
C ALA A 92 -30.87 -17.52 23.04
N THR A 93 -31.22 -17.67 21.76
CA THR A 93 -30.60 -16.96 20.63
C THR A 93 -30.90 -15.46 20.66
N ALA A 94 -32.10 -15.05 21.07
CA ALA A 94 -32.44 -13.64 21.24
C ALA A 94 -31.60 -12.98 22.36
N LYS A 95 -31.43 -13.66 23.50
CA LYS A 95 -30.57 -13.17 24.59
C LYS A 95 -29.08 -13.18 24.23
N ALA A 96 -28.61 -14.19 23.49
CA ALA A 96 -27.23 -14.24 23.01
C ALA A 96 -26.95 -13.12 21.99
N SER A 97 -27.90 -12.84 21.10
CA SER A 97 -27.78 -11.77 20.09
C SER A 97 -27.73 -10.37 20.71
N GLU A 98 -28.42 -10.14 21.82
CA GLU A 98 -28.41 -8.85 22.54
C GLU A 98 -27.03 -8.56 23.15
N VAL A 99 -26.44 -9.56 23.80
CA VAL A 99 -25.10 -9.46 24.42
C VAL A 99 -24.03 -9.30 23.34
N GLU A 100 -24.15 -10.03 22.25
CA GLU A 100 -23.21 -9.98 21.13
C GLU A 100 -23.25 -8.60 20.42
N ARG A 101 -24.44 -7.99 20.25
CA ARG A 101 -24.57 -6.63 19.71
C ARG A 101 -23.92 -5.56 20.60
N GLN A 102 -23.98 -5.70 21.92
CA GLN A 102 -23.35 -4.75 22.84
C GLN A 102 -21.82 -4.80 22.76
N HIS A 103 -21.25 -6.00 22.69
CA HIS A 103 -19.81 -6.17 22.52
C HIS A 103 -19.31 -5.71 21.15
N PHE A 104 -20.06 -5.95 20.07
CA PHE A 104 -19.73 -5.44 18.74
C PHE A 104 -19.88 -3.91 18.64
N GLY A 105 -20.84 -3.31 19.34
CA GLY A 105 -20.99 -1.85 19.42
C GLY A 105 -19.79 -1.17 20.09
N ALA A 106 -19.34 -1.71 21.23
CA ALA A 106 -18.16 -1.21 21.93
C ALA A 106 -16.88 -1.36 21.08
N ALA A 107 -16.70 -2.51 20.42
CA ALA A 107 -15.57 -2.75 19.53
C ALA A 107 -15.55 -1.81 18.31
N ARG A 108 -16.72 -1.49 17.73
CA ARG A 108 -16.82 -0.52 16.63
C ARG A 108 -16.45 0.90 17.06
N ILE A 109 -16.89 1.34 18.24
CA ILE A 109 -16.55 2.67 18.77
C ILE A 109 -15.04 2.78 19.04
N ASP A 110 -14.43 1.72 19.56
CA ASP A 110 -12.99 1.67 19.80
C ASP A 110 -12.19 1.69 18.48
N LEU A 111 -12.65 0.93 17.48
CA LEU A 111 -12.06 0.94 16.15
C LEU A 111 -12.17 2.31 15.47
N ASP A 112 -13.34 2.97 15.53
CA ASP A 112 -13.53 4.31 14.98
C ASP A 112 -12.64 5.35 15.67
N ARG A 113 -12.51 5.30 17.00
CA ARG A 113 -11.57 6.16 17.73
C ARG A 113 -10.13 5.93 17.30
N THR A 114 -9.75 4.66 17.10
CA THR A 114 -8.41 4.30 16.67
C THR A 114 -8.14 4.80 15.25
N VAL A 115 -9.07 4.62 14.32
CA VAL A 115 -8.99 5.12 12.95
C VAL A 115 -8.89 6.66 12.92
N LEU A 116 -9.69 7.36 13.72
CA LEU A 116 -9.62 8.82 13.83
C LEU A 116 -8.28 9.30 14.40
N THR A 117 -7.73 8.57 15.37
CA THR A 117 -6.43 8.90 15.97
C THR A 117 -5.28 8.65 14.99
N ILE A 118 -5.31 7.52 14.28
CA ILE A 118 -4.34 7.21 13.21
C ILE A 118 -4.42 8.27 12.11
N ASN A 119 -5.62 8.63 11.64
CA ASN A 119 -5.77 9.68 10.63
C ASN A 119 -5.22 11.03 11.10
N LYS A 120 -5.45 11.41 12.36
CA LYS A 120 -4.87 12.63 12.93
C LYS A 120 -3.34 12.60 12.98
N ILE A 121 -2.75 11.47 13.37
CA ILE A 121 -1.29 11.29 13.44
C ILE A 121 -0.68 11.26 12.03
N VAL A 122 -1.29 10.55 11.08
CA VAL A 122 -0.83 10.52 9.69
C VAL A 122 -0.91 11.91 9.07
N GLN A 123 -2.00 12.64 9.30
CA GLN A 123 -2.13 14.03 8.83
C GLN A 123 -1.10 14.96 9.49
N SER A 124 -0.74 14.76 10.76
CA SER A 124 0.28 15.59 11.42
C SER A 124 1.69 15.29 10.89
N ILE A 125 2.01 14.01 10.63
CA ILE A 125 3.29 13.60 10.04
C ILE A 125 3.45 14.15 8.63
N LEU A 126 2.42 14.05 7.78
CA LEU A 126 2.45 14.58 6.42
C LEU A 126 2.64 16.10 6.39
N ARG A 127 2.00 16.84 7.31
CA ARG A 127 2.20 18.30 7.46
C ARG A 127 3.62 18.63 7.96
N GLY A 128 4.16 17.84 8.90
CA GLY A 128 5.52 18.02 9.41
C GLY A 128 6.60 17.84 8.34
N LEU A 129 6.45 16.84 7.47
CA LEU A 129 7.37 16.62 6.34
C LEU A 129 7.33 17.77 5.32
N GLN A 130 6.14 18.31 5.03
CA GLN A 130 6.01 19.46 4.14
C GLN A 130 6.66 20.73 4.73
N GLN A 131 6.49 20.96 6.04
CA GLN A 131 7.14 22.07 6.74
C GLN A 131 8.67 21.93 6.74
N LEU A 132 9.20 20.74 7.05
CA LEU A 132 10.63 20.46 7.00
C LEU A 132 11.21 20.64 5.59
N ARG A 133 10.45 20.29 4.55
CA ARG A 133 10.87 20.51 3.16
C ARG A 133 10.98 22.00 2.82
N TRP A 134 10.02 22.84 3.23
CA TRP A 134 10.11 24.29 3.03
C TRP A 134 11.24 24.91 3.84
N LEU A 135 11.45 24.47 5.09
CA LEU A 135 12.59 24.89 5.89
C LEU A 135 13.93 24.48 5.26
N GLY A 136 14.01 23.27 4.71
CA GLY A 136 15.19 22.78 3.99
C GLY A 136 15.47 23.61 2.72
N ILE A 137 14.44 23.95 1.95
CA ILE A 137 14.56 24.82 0.77
C ILE A 137 15.00 26.23 1.19
N ALA A 138 14.40 26.81 2.22
CA ALA A 138 14.76 28.13 2.71
C ALA A 138 16.20 28.16 3.24
N ALA A 139 16.63 27.13 3.97
CA ALA A 139 18.00 26.98 4.45
C ALA A 139 18.99 26.86 3.27
N ALA A 140 18.68 25.99 2.29
CA ALA A 140 19.53 25.84 1.10
C ALA A 140 19.61 27.13 0.28
N ALA A 141 18.48 27.82 0.08
CA ALA A 141 18.44 29.12 -0.58
C ALA A 141 19.25 30.18 0.18
N GLY A 142 19.18 30.20 1.50
CA GLY A 142 19.99 31.10 2.35
C GLY A 142 21.49 30.83 2.22
N VAL A 143 21.91 29.57 2.19
CA VAL A 143 23.32 29.18 1.99
C VAL A 143 23.80 29.60 0.59
N ILE A 144 23.01 29.33 -0.45
CA ILE A 144 23.35 29.72 -1.83
C ILE A 144 23.43 31.25 -1.96
N ALA A 145 22.44 31.97 -1.41
CA ALA A 145 22.42 33.43 -1.43
C ALA A 145 23.62 34.01 -0.66
N GLY A 146 23.95 33.47 0.51
CA GLY A 146 25.11 33.88 1.30
C GLY A 146 26.43 33.63 0.57
N PHE A 147 26.57 32.49 -0.10
CA PHE A 147 27.75 32.17 -0.91
C PHE A 147 27.91 33.13 -2.11
N LEU A 148 26.81 33.39 -2.83
CA LEU A 148 26.80 34.34 -3.95
C LEU A 148 27.14 35.76 -3.47
N LEU A 149 26.57 36.21 -2.35
CA LEU A 149 26.92 37.50 -1.75
C LEU A 149 28.40 37.53 -1.34
N GLY A 150 28.92 36.46 -0.74
CA GLY A 150 30.31 36.39 -0.30
C GLY A 150 31.32 36.54 -1.44
N TRP A 151 30.95 36.18 -2.67
CA TRP A 151 31.80 36.36 -3.85
C TRP A 151 31.69 37.76 -4.47
N VAL A 152 30.49 38.35 -4.48
CA VAL A 152 30.25 39.64 -5.15
C VAL A 152 30.60 40.83 -4.26
N VAL A 153 30.37 40.71 -2.95
CA VAL A 153 30.54 41.81 -1.99
C VAL A 153 31.99 42.30 -1.89
N PRO A 154 33.04 41.44 -1.81
CA PRO A 154 34.43 41.90 -1.74
C PRO A 154 34.85 42.74 -2.95
N ASP A 155 34.49 42.29 -4.15
CA ASP A 155 34.78 42.99 -5.42
C ASP A 155 34.06 44.33 -5.52
N PHE A 156 32.85 44.43 -4.98
CA PHE A 156 32.11 45.68 -4.95
C PHE A 156 32.70 46.66 -3.93
N ILE A 157 33.07 46.16 -2.74
CA ILE A 157 33.72 46.98 -1.71
C ILE A 157 35.06 47.51 -2.24
N ASP A 158 35.86 46.69 -2.93
CA ASP A 158 37.12 47.14 -3.52
C ASP A 158 36.97 48.29 -4.53
N LYS A 159 35.83 48.36 -5.22
CA LYS A 159 35.54 49.42 -6.21
C LYS A 159 34.84 50.64 -5.62
N ALA A 160 34.17 50.48 -4.48
CA ALA A 160 33.37 51.53 -3.85
C ALA A 160 34.16 52.33 -2.80
N VAL A 161 35.28 51.82 -2.32
CA VAL A 161 36.11 52.51 -1.32
C VAL A 161 36.90 53.65 -1.98
N PRO A 162 36.92 54.87 -1.38
CA PRO A 162 37.72 55.98 -1.88
C PRO A 162 39.21 55.65 -1.89
N GLU A 163 39.93 56.12 -2.92
CA GLU A 163 41.37 55.90 -3.08
C GLU A 163 42.20 56.42 -1.89
N SER A 164 41.70 57.45 -1.17
CA SER A 164 42.34 57.98 0.04
C SER A 164 42.44 56.99 1.20
N TRP A 165 41.64 55.92 1.20
CA TRP A 165 41.61 54.93 2.28
C TRP A 165 42.76 53.90 2.16
N HIS A 166 43.38 53.75 0.98
CA HIS A 166 44.46 52.77 0.72
C HIS A 166 44.11 51.33 1.17
N TRP A 167 42.81 50.99 1.14
CA TRP A 167 42.30 49.68 1.54
C TRP A 167 42.91 48.50 0.77
N PRO A 168 43.06 48.53 -0.57
CA PRO A 168 43.65 47.40 -1.28
C PRO A 168 45.14 47.20 -0.93
N GLU A 169 45.88 48.28 -0.68
CA GLU A 169 47.28 48.24 -0.25
C GLU A 169 47.42 47.68 1.16
N GLU A 170 46.60 48.13 2.12
CA GLU A 170 46.59 47.59 3.48
C GLU A 170 46.18 46.11 3.50
N ARG A 171 45.18 45.73 2.71
CA ARG A 171 44.73 44.34 2.59
C ARG A 171 45.80 43.47 1.94
N ALA A 172 46.49 43.96 0.92
CA ALA A 172 47.61 43.23 0.31
C ALA A 172 48.73 43.00 1.34
N ALA A 173 49.11 44.03 2.10
CA ALA A 173 50.11 43.93 3.16
C ALA A 173 49.68 42.94 4.25
N SER A 174 48.42 42.97 4.69
CA SER A 174 47.88 42.05 5.69
C SER A 174 47.85 40.61 5.21
N LEU A 175 47.45 40.36 3.95
CA LEU A 175 47.46 39.03 3.32
C LEU A 175 48.87 38.48 3.19
N LEU A 176 49.85 39.34 2.90
CA LEU A 176 51.27 39.00 2.84
C LEU A 176 51.92 38.88 4.22
N GLN A 177 51.20 39.20 5.30
CA GLN A 177 51.69 39.29 6.68
C GLN A 177 52.99 40.10 6.79
N ARG A 178 53.04 41.23 6.10
CA ARG A 178 54.20 42.12 6.02
C ARG A 178 53.76 43.57 6.16
N ASP A 179 54.69 44.45 6.51
CA ASP A 179 54.47 45.88 6.36
C ASP A 179 54.30 46.26 4.88
N GLY A 180 53.70 47.42 4.61
CA GLY A 180 53.38 47.85 3.25
C GLY A 180 54.60 47.93 2.32
N TRP A 181 55.77 48.30 2.86
CA TRP A 181 57.00 48.38 2.07
C TRP A 181 57.50 46.99 1.70
N ALA A 182 57.68 46.10 2.68
CA ALA A 182 58.14 44.74 2.44
C ALA A 182 57.16 43.91 1.59
N ALA A 183 55.85 44.18 1.71
CA ALA A 183 54.83 43.63 0.84
C ALA A 183 55.03 44.08 -0.61
N GLY A 184 55.25 45.39 -0.83
CA GLY A 184 55.54 45.96 -2.14
C GLY A 184 56.81 45.39 -2.78
N GLU A 185 57.92 45.31 -2.03
CA GLU A 185 59.16 44.68 -2.50
C GLU A 185 58.94 43.22 -2.91
N ARG A 186 58.18 42.47 -2.11
CA ARG A 186 57.86 41.06 -2.42
C ARG A 186 57.01 40.93 -3.68
N MET A 187 56.02 41.81 -3.88
CA MET A 187 55.19 41.81 -5.08
C MET A 187 56.02 42.15 -6.33
N LEU A 188 56.89 43.15 -6.26
CA LEU A 188 57.80 43.48 -7.36
C LEU A 188 58.75 42.32 -7.68
N GLN A 189 59.32 41.68 -6.66
CA GLN A 189 60.22 40.53 -6.81
C GLN A 189 59.53 39.32 -7.46
N VAL A 190 58.28 39.01 -7.08
CA VAL A 190 57.55 37.86 -7.60
C VAL A 190 56.97 38.12 -8.99
N SER A 191 56.55 39.36 -9.28
CA SER A 191 55.96 39.75 -10.56
C SER A 191 56.99 39.74 -11.69
N ASP A 192 58.17 40.35 -11.47
CA ASP A 192 59.27 40.35 -12.44
C ASP A 192 60.63 40.41 -11.71
N PRO A 193 61.27 39.24 -11.49
CA PRO A 193 62.55 39.17 -10.81
C PRO A 193 63.67 39.95 -11.50
N GLN A 194 63.67 40.00 -12.84
CA GLN A 194 64.71 40.65 -13.61
C GLN A 194 64.60 42.18 -13.52
N ARG A 195 63.38 42.70 -13.64
CA ARG A 195 63.11 44.13 -13.47
C ARG A 195 63.33 44.58 -12.03
N TRP A 196 63.01 43.74 -11.04
CA TRP A 196 63.32 44.01 -9.65
C TRP A 196 64.83 44.08 -9.39
N GLN A 197 65.60 43.17 -9.97
CA GLN A 197 67.06 43.19 -9.88
C GLN A 197 67.65 44.48 -10.49
N ALA A 198 67.18 44.88 -11.67
CA ALA A 198 67.60 46.12 -12.31
C ALA A 198 67.26 47.37 -11.47
N LEU A 199 66.08 47.39 -10.82
CA LEU A 199 65.70 48.46 -9.91
C LEU A 199 66.61 48.52 -8.69
N ARG A 200 66.94 47.36 -8.10
CA ARG A 200 67.88 47.27 -6.97
C ARG A 200 69.29 47.73 -7.34
N GLU A 201 69.76 47.39 -8.53
CA GLU A 201 71.05 47.84 -9.06
C GLU A 201 71.06 49.36 -9.27
N ALA A 202 69.99 49.93 -9.84
CA ALA A 202 69.85 51.38 -9.95
C ALA A 202 69.82 52.07 -8.57
N ALA A 203 69.13 51.47 -7.60
CA ALA A 203 69.07 51.98 -6.22
C ALA A 203 70.44 51.90 -5.52
N SER A 204 71.24 50.86 -5.77
CA SER A 204 72.59 50.74 -5.17
C SER A 204 73.57 51.77 -5.76
N VAL A 205 73.46 52.06 -7.06
CA VAL A 205 74.21 53.16 -7.69
C VAL A 205 73.79 54.51 -7.11
N TRP A 206 72.49 54.73 -6.90
CA TRP A 206 72.01 55.95 -6.23
C TRP A 206 72.58 56.08 -4.81
N ALA A 207 72.49 55.02 -4.00
CA ALA A 207 72.95 55.02 -2.62
C ALA A 207 74.46 55.30 -2.49
N SER A 208 75.27 54.68 -3.35
CA SER A 208 76.72 54.89 -3.38
C SER A 208 77.14 56.29 -3.88
N ASN A 209 76.24 57.00 -4.57
CA ASN A 209 76.50 58.32 -5.16
C ASN A 209 75.59 59.43 -4.61
N ALA A 210 74.91 59.21 -3.49
CA ALA A 210 73.81 60.06 -3.01
C ALA A 210 74.20 61.55 -2.95
N LYS A 211 75.35 61.86 -2.34
CA LYS A 211 75.85 63.24 -2.23
C LYS A 211 76.17 63.87 -3.59
N ALA A 212 76.88 63.14 -4.45
CA ALA A 212 77.25 63.62 -5.78
C ALA A 212 76.00 63.90 -6.65
N LEU A 213 74.98 63.05 -6.55
CA LEU A 213 73.71 63.17 -7.26
C LEU A 213 72.82 64.28 -6.68
N GLU A 214 72.79 64.48 -5.37
CA GLU A 214 72.09 65.62 -4.76
C GLU A 214 72.70 66.96 -5.16
N ASP A 215 74.03 67.08 -5.10
CA ASP A 215 74.73 68.29 -5.53
C ASP A 215 74.55 68.53 -7.04
N CYS A 216 74.54 67.46 -7.83
CA CYS A 216 74.19 67.49 -9.24
C CYS A 216 72.77 68.05 -9.47
N LYS A 217 71.77 67.53 -8.75
CA LYS A 217 70.37 68.02 -8.81
C LYS A 217 70.28 69.49 -8.43
N LYS A 218 70.99 69.93 -7.39
CA LYS A 218 71.04 71.36 -6.99
C LYS A 218 71.64 72.24 -8.08
N ARG A 219 72.72 71.80 -8.74
CA ARG A 219 73.30 72.54 -9.88
C ARG A 219 72.33 72.59 -11.05
N ALA A 220 71.72 71.47 -11.43
CA ALA A 220 70.72 71.41 -12.49
C ALA A 220 69.57 72.40 -12.24
N ALA A 221 69.05 72.46 -11.00
CA ALA A 221 68.00 73.38 -10.60
C ALA A 221 68.44 74.85 -10.71
N LYS A 222 69.70 75.17 -10.34
CA LYS A 222 70.25 76.53 -10.45
C LYS A 222 70.39 77.00 -11.90
N VAL A 223 70.89 76.14 -12.80
CA VAL A 223 71.08 76.50 -14.22
C VAL A 223 69.83 76.27 -15.08
N ARG A 224 68.78 75.63 -14.51
CA ARG A 224 67.53 75.24 -15.19
C ARG A 224 67.76 74.49 -16.51
N LYS A 225 68.85 73.73 -16.58
CA LYS A 225 69.29 72.95 -17.75
C LYS A 225 69.88 71.62 -17.28
N GLY A 226 69.89 70.63 -18.17
CA GLY A 226 70.60 69.38 -17.92
C GLY A 226 72.09 69.63 -17.67
N VAL A 227 72.65 68.99 -16.64
CA VAL A 227 74.08 69.08 -16.29
C VAL A 227 74.69 67.68 -16.30
N SER A 228 75.94 67.57 -16.76
CA SER A 228 76.69 66.32 -16.67
C SER A 228 77.31 66.17 -15.28
N CYS A 229 77.27 64.95 -14.75
CA CYS A 229 77.75 64.60 -13.42
C CYS A 229 78.43 63.23 -13.47
N SER A 230 79.62 63.14 -12.87
CA SER A 230 80.33 61.88 -12.75
C SER A 230 79.75 61.07 -11.59
N ILE A 231 79.45 59.80 -11.85
CA ILE A 231 79.04 58.82 -10.85
C ILE A 231 80.03 57.66 -10.83
N SER A 232 80.20 57.06 -9.66
CA SER A 232 80.99 55.86 -9.45
C SER A 232 80.10 54.64 -9.49
N VAL A 233 80.28 53.77 -10.49
CA VAL A 233 79.54 52.51 -10.60
C VAL A 233 80.47 51.37 -10.21
N VAL A 234 80.16 50.66 -9.12
CA VAL A 234 80.86 49.42 -8.74
C VAL A 234 80.04 48.26 -9.30
N ILE A 235 80.62 47.47 -10.21
CA ILE A 235 79.94 46.33 -10.83
C ILE A 235 79.80 45.21 -9.78
N PRO A 236 78.58 44.75 -9.45
CA PRO A 236 78.41 43.56 -8.63
C PRO A 236 78.84 42.32 -9.44
N ILE A 237 79.66 41.47 -8.81
CA ILE A 237 80.24 40.27 -9.41
C ILE A 237 79.09 39.28 -9.73
N SER A 238 78.80 39.13 -11.03
CA SER A 238 78.09 38.04 -11.72
C SER A 238 77.06 37.19 -10.93
N GLN A 239 75.79 37.20 -11.36
CA GLN A 239 74.88 36.06 -11.16
C GLN A 239 75.00 35.09 -12.35
N PRO A 240 75.03 33.76 -12.11
CA PRO A 240 75.21 32.75 -13.15
C PRO A 240 74.00 32.68 -14.07
N LYS A 241 74.25 32.50 -15.38
CA LYS A 241 73.22 32.21 -16.38
C LYS A 241 72.51 30.91 -16.01
N VAL A 242 71.27 30.98 -15.54
CA VAL A 242 70.40 29.80 -15.42
C VAL A 242 69.98 29.40 -16.83
N GLY A 243 70.62 28.36 -17.36
CA GLY A 243 70.24 27.75 -18.64
C GLY A 243 68.92 26.99 -18.48
N TYR A 244 67.90 27.41 -19.22
CA TYR A 244 66.70 26.62 -19.40
C TYR A 244 67.03 25.50 -20.41
N ALA A 245 67.20 24.28 -19.91
CA ALA A 245 67.20 23.08 -20.76
C ALA A 245 65.75 22.86 -21.24
N ARG A 246 65.61 22.63 -22.54
CA ARG A 246 64.35 22.39 -23.25
C ARG A 246 63.83 20.98 -22.98
#